data_AF-A0AA39SA54-F1
#
_entry.id   AF-A0AA39SA54-F1
#
_cell.length_a   1.000
_cell.length_b   1.000
_cell.length_c   1.000
_cell.angle_alpha   90.00
_cell.angle_beta   90.00
_cell.angle_gamma   90.00
#
_symmetry.space_group_name_H-M   'P 1'
#
loop_
_entity.id
_entity.type
_entity.pdbx_description
1 polymer ?
#
loop_
_entity_poly.entity_id
_entity_poly.type
_entity_poly.pdbx_seq_one_letter_code
_entity_poly.pdbx_strand_id
1 'polypeptide(L)'
;MVEERKLDTFNIPMYAPSLEEIQNVIEREGSYNINLLEKFELSWEAGSVDINGDNSLDARVRQALKLIRSVSEPILANHFGNSIMDDLFKRLSIRLKDCMEKGVGILTNLLISLTKK
;
A
#
# COMPACT_ATOMS: atom_id res chain seq x y z
N MET A 1 4.69 -24.64 4.77
CA MET A 1 5.11 -23.51 5.62
C MET A 1 6.33 -22.88 4.98
N VAL A 2 6.48 -21.56 5.08
CA VAL A 2 7.68 -20.86 4.57
C VAL A 2 8.84 -21.13 5.52
N GLU A 3 10.04 -21.35 4.98
CA GLU A 3 11.26 -21.47 5.79
C GLU A 3 11.60 -20.11 6.42
N GLU A 4 11.87 -20.09 7.72
CA GLU A 4 12.16 -18.86 8.49
C GLU A 4 13.26 -18.00 7.84
N ARG A 5 14.37 -18.63 7.42
CA ARG A 5 15.45 -17.94 6.69
C ARG A 5 15.00 -17.19 5.44
N LYS A 6 13.96 -17.68 4.74
CA LYS A 6 13.44 -17.02 3.53
C LYS A 6 12.62 -15.80 3.90
N LEU A 7 11.96 -15.81 5.06
CA LEU A 7 11.28 -14.65 5.60
C LEU A 7 12.29 -13.59 6.05
N ASP A 8 13.32 -13.99 6.79
CA ASP A 8 14.33 -13.07 7.35
C ASP A 8 15.17 -12.37 6.28
N THR A 9 15.36 -13.01 5.13
CA THR A 9 16.14 -12.46 4.01
C THR A 9 15.30 -11.61 3.06
N PHE A 10 13.98 -11.61 3.20
CA PHE A 10 13.09 -10.87 2.34
C PHE A 10 12.81 -9.46 2.88
N ASN A 11 13.08 -8.45 2.07
CA ASN A 11 12.64 -7.07 2.31
C ASN A 11 11.71 -6.61 1.20
N ILE A 12 10.62 -5.95 1.55
CA ILE A 12 9.72 -5.36 0.56
C ILE A 12 10.42 -4.13 -0.04
N PRO A 13 10.51 -4.01 -1.38
CA PRO A 13 11.14 -2.88 -2.05
C PRO A 13 10.17 -1.68 -2.10
N MET A 14 9.72 -1.23 -0.93
CA MET A 14 8.77 -0.13 -0.78
C MET A 14 9.22 0.76 0.39
N TYR A 15 9.17 2.07 0.18
CA TYR A 15 9.45 3.07 1.19
C TYR A 15 8.28 4.04 1.28
N ALA A 16 7.83 4.34 2.50
CA ALA A 16 6.78 5.32 2.76
C ALA A 16 7.43 6.55 3.40
N PRO A 17 7.82 7.57 2.61
CA PRO A 17 8.55 8.72 3.13
C PRO A 17 7.65 9.63 3.96
N SER A 18 8.25 10.35 4.91
CA SER A 18 7.56 11.47 5.57
C SER A 18 7.56 12.73 4.68
N LEU A 19 6.67 13.67 5.00
CA LEU A 19 6.64 14.98 4.35
C LEU A 19 7.98 15.71 4.53
N GLU A 20 8.57 15.62 5.73
CA GLU A 20 9.87 16.24 6.02
C GLU A 20 11.00 15.59 5.22
N GLU A 21 10.99 14.27 5.05
CA GLU A 21 12.00 13.56 4.25
C GLU A 21 11.98 14.00 2.79
N ILE A 22 10.78 14.10 2.20
CA ILE A 22 10.60 14.60 0.84
C ILE A 22 11.13 16.02 0.71
N GLN A 23 10.75 16.91 1.63
CA GLN A 23 11.22 18.29 1.61
C GLN A 23 12.74 18.38 1.66
N ASN A 24 13.35 17.66 2.61
CA ASN A 24 14.80 17.63 2.78
C ASN A 24 15.53 17.14 1.53
N VAL A 25 14.98 16.14 0.82
CA VAL A 25 15.56 15.61 -0.42
C VAL A 25 15.51 16.65 -1.54
N ILE A 26 14.36 17.33 -1.72
CA ILE A 26 14.18 18.33 -2.77
C ILE A 26 15.08 19.55 -2.53
N GLU A 27 15.15 20.03 -1.29
CA GLU A 27 15.98 21.17 -0.93
C GLU A 27 17.48 20.85 -1.08
N ARG A 28 17.89 19.64 -0.69
CA ARG A 28 19.28 19.17 -0.87
C ARG A 28 19.66 19.01 -2.34
N GLU A 29 18.73 18.55 -3.17
CA GLU A 29 18.96 18.40 -4.62
C GLU A 29 19.07 19.78 -5.30
N GLY A 30 18.18 20.71 -4.97
CA GLY A 30 18.35 22.14 -5.26
C GLY A 30 17.87 22.64 -6.62
N SER A 31 17.44 21.79 -7.56
CA SER A 31 17.00 22.19 -8.91
C SER A 31 15.55 22.67 -9.00
N TYR A 32 14.76 22.46 -7.95
CA TYR A 32 13.32 22.73 -7.97
C TYR A 32 12.90 23.72 -6.87
N ASN A 33 11.89 24.53 -7.18
CA ASN A 33 11.09 25.26 -6.21
C ASN A 33 9.88 24.39 -5.80
N ILE A 34 9.58 24.34 -4.51
CA ILE A 34 8.40 23.66 -3.99
C ILE A 34 7.21 24.61 -4.09
N ASN A 35 6.22 24.27 -4.92
CA ASN A 35 4.97 25.04 -5.03
C ASN A 35 3.94 24.53 -4.01
N LEU A 36 3.89 23.21 -3.80
CA LEU A 36 2.93 22.55 -2.94
C LEU A 36 3.55 21.29 -2.34
N LEU A 37 3.30 21.09 -1.05
CA LEU A 37 3.64 19.87 -0.33
C LEU A 37 2.54 19.59 0.68
N GLU A 38 1.67 18.63 0.37
CA GLU A 38 0.49 18.32 1.17
C GLU A 38 0.44 16.83 1.51
N LYS A 39 -0.08 16.53 2.70
CA LYS A 39 -0.47 15.17 3.10
C LYS A 39 -1.98 15.09 3.17
N PHE A 40 -2.54 14.01 2.68
CA PHE A 40 -3.97 13.73 2.81
C PHE A 40 -4.18 12.24 3.02
N GLU A 41 -5.29 11.93 3.65
CA GLU A 41 -5.64 10.57 4.04
C GLU A 41 -6.77 10.07 3.16
N LEU A 42 -6.59 8.88 2.60
CA LEU A 42 -7.61 8.16 1.87
C LEU A 42 -7.98 6.90 2.63
N SER A 43 -9.26 6.59 2.70
CA SER A 43 -9.66 5.24 3.10
C SER A 43 -9.05 4.22 2.13
N TRP A 44 -8.75 3.01 2.60
CA TRP A 44 -8.42 1.85 1.75
C TRP A 44 -9.53 1.53 0.72
N GLU A 45 -10.69 2.15 0.90
CA GLU A 45 -11.90 2.07 0.07
C GLU A 45 -12.01 3.24 -0.93
N ALA A 46 -11.11 4.23 -0.88
CA ALA A 46 -11.15 5.38 -1.77
C ALA A 46 -10.83 4.94 -3.21
N GLY A 47 -11.84 4.95 -4.08
CA GLY A 47 -11.76 4.43 -5.45
C GLY A 47 -12.42 3.05 -5.61
N SER A 48 -12.94 2.48 -4.52
CA SER A 48 -13.57 1.18 -4.48
C SER A 48 -15.07 1.26 -4.86
N VAL A 49 -15.38 1.69 -6.09
CA VAL A 49 -16.77 1.67 -6.57
C VAL A 49 -17.09 0.25 -7.01
N ASP A 50 -17.86 -0.49 -6.21
CA ASP A 50 -18.45 -1.73 -6.69
C ASP A 50 -19.46 -1.39 -7.79
N ILE A 51 -19.25 -1.94 -8.99
CA ILE A 51 -20.10 -1.73 -10.17
C ILE A 51 -21.54 -2.21 -9.87
N ASN A 52 -21.70 -3.12 -8.90
CA ASN A 52 -22.98 -3.68 -8.48
C ASN A 52 -23.64 -2.93 -7.30
N GLY A 53 -22.98 -1.91 -6.74
CA GLY A 53 -23.49 -1.13 -5.60
C GLY A 53 -23.47 -1.85 -4.24
N ASP A 54 -22.80 -3.00 -4.12
CA ASP A 54 -22.60 -3.69 -2.83
C ASP A 54 -21.52 -2.97 -2.02
N ASN A 55 -21.91 -2.34 -0.91
CA ASN A 55 -21.02 -1.65 0.02
C ASN A 55 -20.78 -2.43 1.32
N SER A 56 -21.01 -3.75 1.32
CA SER A 56 -20.73 -4.59 2.48
C SER A 56 -19.25 -4.58 2.84
N LEU A 57 -18.93 -4.80 4.12
CA LEU A 57 -17.54 -4.94 4.59
C LEU A 57 -16.79 -6.02 3.80
N ASP A 58 -17.44 -7.15 3.49
CA ASP A 58 -16.81 -8.22 2.73
C ASP A 58 -16.51 -7.80 1.28
N ALA A 59 -17.34 -6.98 0.63
CA ALA A 59 -17.05 -6.42 -0.67
C ALA A 59 -15.83 -5.49 -0.63
N ARG A 60 -15.78 -4.59 0.35
CA ARG A 60 -14.67 -3.64 0.57
C ARG A 60 -13.35 -4.37 0.85
N VAL A 61 -13.38 -5.39 1.71
CA VAL A 61 -12.21 -6.26 1.98
C VAL A 61 -11.75 -6.97 0.71
N ARG A 62 -12.66 -7.56 -0.08
CA ARG A 62 -12.31 -8.22 -1.34
C ARG A 62 -11.64 -7.26 -2.32
N GLN A 63 -12.12 -6.02 -2.41
CA GLN A 63 -11.56 -5.02 -3.32
C GLN A 63 -10.18 -4.54 -2.88
N ALA A 64 -10.01 -4.19 -1.60
CA ALA A 64 -8.71 -3.83 -1.05
C ALA A 64 -7.70 -4.97 -1.18
N LEU A 65 -8.12 -6.23 -0.95
CA LEU A 65 -7.26 -7.40 -1.13
C LEU A 65 -6.81 -7.56 -2.58
N LYS A 66 -7.68 -7.32 -3.57
CA LYS A 66 -7.31 -7.37 -4.99
C LYS A 66 -6.24 -6.34 -5.33
N LEU A 67 -6.37 -5.11 -4.81
CA LEU A 67 -5.38 -4.05 -5.01
C LEU A 67 -4.03 -4.38 -4.35
N ILE A 68 -4.06 -4.87 -3.12
CA ILE A 68 -2.83 -5.28 -2.42
C ILE A 68 -2.16 -6.44 -3.16
N ARG A 69 -2.95 -7.43 -3.60
CA ARG A 69 -2.46 -8.60 -4.33
C ARG A 69 -1.84 -8.23 -5.67
N SER A 70 -2.49 -7.37 -6.46
CA SER A 70 -1.96 -6.97 -7.77
C SER A 70 -0.59 -6.29 -7.68
N VAL A 71 -0.34 -5.51 -6.63
CA VAL A 71 0.95 -4.82 -6.40
C VAL A 71 2.00 -5.75 -5.80
N SER A 72 1.63 -6.58 -4.82
CA SER A 72 2.60 -7.34 -4.01
C SER A 72 2.88 -8.76 -4.49
N GLU A 73 1.93 -9.42 -5.16
CA GLU A 73 2.07 -10.83 -5.55
C GLU A 73 3.28 -11.10 -6.45
N PRO A 74 3.61 -10.30 -7.48
CA PRO A 74 4.78 -10.58 -8.31
C PRO A 74 6.09 -10.60 -7.51
N ILE A 75 6.24 -9.71 -6.52
CA ILE A 75 7.42 -9.60 -5.66
C ILE A 75 7.48 -10.80 -4.71
N LEU A 76 6.34 -11.14 -4.08
CA LEU A 76 6.24 -12.25 -3.14
C LEU A 76 6.42 -13.60 -3.83
N ALA A 77 5.80 -13.79 -5.00
CA ALA A 77 5.92 -15.01 -5.81
C ALA A 77 7.34 -15.23 -6.31
N ASN A 78 8.06 -14.16 -6.67
CA ASN A 78 9.45 -14.26 -7.09
C ASN A 78 10.37 -14.80 -5.97
N HIS A 79 10.13 -14.43 -4.71
CA HIS A 79 10.96 -14.86 -3.59
C HIS A 79 10.48 -16.16 -2.91
N PHE A 80 9.19 -16.29 -2.69
CA PHE A 80 8.58 -17.39 -1.93
C PHE A 80 7.97 -18.50 -2.80
N GLY A 81 7.81 -18.25 -4.11
CA GLY A 81 7.16 -19.16 -5.05
C GLY A 81 5.64 -19.01 -5.13
N ASN A 82 5.06 -19.43 -6.25
CA ASN A 82 3.62 -19.28 -6.53
C ASN A 82 2.73 -20.15 -5.65
N SER A 83 3.22 -21.31 -5.20
CA SER A 83 2.39 -22.35 -4.55
C SER A 83 1.74 -21.90 -3.24
N ILE A 84 2.21 -20.82 -2.63
CA ILE A 84 1.69 -20.31 -1.35
C ILE A 84 0.83 -19.06 -1.49
N MET A 85 0.78 -18.43 -2.67
CA MET A 85 0.17 -17.10 -2.84
C MET A 85 -1.31 -17.11 -2.46
N ASP A 86 -2.07 -18.13 -2.88
CA ASP A 86 -3.49 -18.21 -2.57
C ASP A 86 -3.78 -18.35 -1.07
N ASP A 87 -3.02 -19.20 -0.36
CA ASP A 87 -3.17 -19.34 1.09
C ASP A 87 -2.72 -18.06 1.83
N LEU A 88 -1.65 -17.41 1.36
CA LEU A 88 -1.16 -16.15 1.92
C LEU A 88 -2.22 -15.05 1.82
N PHE A 89 -2.78 -14.81 0.63
CA PHE A 89 -3.80 -13.78 0.43
C PHE A 89 -5.13 -14.13 1.10
N LYS A 90 -5.45 -15.41 1.27
CA LYS A 90 -6.59 -15.84 2.09
C LYS A 90 -6.40 -15.50 3.57
N ARG A 91 -5.19 -15.67 4.12
CA ARG A 91 -4.90 -15.27 5.51
C ARG A 91 -4.88 -13.75 5.65
N LEU A 92 -4.34 -13.05 4.66
CA LEU A 92 -4.33 -11.59 4.62
C LEU A 92 -5.74 -11.02 4.60
N SER A 93 -6.69 -11.63 3.87
CA SER A 93 -8.08 -11.16 3.83
C SER A 93 -8.75 -11.15 5.21
N ILE A 94 -8.47 -12.16 6.04
CA ILE A 94 -8.98 -12.24 7.42
C ILE A 94 -8.39 -11.12 8.28
N ARG A 95 -7.09 -10.85 8.16
CA ARG A 95 -6.42 -9.75 8.88
C ARG A 95 -6.91 -8.38 8.42
N LEU A 96 -7.05 -8.21 7.12
CA LEU A 96 -7.58 -7.01 6.48
C LEU A 96 -8.99 -6.69 6.98
N LYS A 97 -9.85 -7.70 7.07
CA LYS A 97 -11.21 -7.56 7.62
C LYS A 97 -11.18 -7.04 9.07
N ASP A 98 -10.39 -7.67 9.93
CA ASP A 98 -10.22 -7.24 11.33
C ASP A 98 -9.69 -5.80 11.46
N CYS A 99 -8.71 -5.41 10.63
CA CYS A 99 -8.21 -4.03 10.58
C CYS A 99 -9.30 -3.04 10.15
N MET A 100 -10.10 -3.38 9.13
CA MET A 100 -11.18 -2.54 8.64
C MET A 100 -12.33 -2.40 9.66
N GLU A 101 -12.68 -3.47 10.38
CA GLU A 101 -13.66 -3.43 11.48
C GLU A 101 -13.22 -2.50 12.62
N LYS A 102 -11.90 -2.40 12.85
CA LYS A 102 -11.29 -1.50 13.84
C LYS A 102 -11.03 -0.08 13.33
N GLY A 103 -11.35 0.22 12.06
CA GLY A 103 -11.12 1.53 11.46
C GLY A 103 -9.66 1.84 11.12
N VAL A 104 -8.78 0.84 11.00
CA VAL A 104 -7.32 0.99 10.78
C VAL A 104 -6.96 1.12 9.28
N GLY A 105 -7.94 1.33 8.39
CA GLY A 105 -7.76 1.29 6.93
C GLY A 105 -7.54 2.65 6.26
N ILE A 106 -6.53 3.42 6.69
CA ILE A 106 -6.19 4.72 6.08
C ILE A 106 -4.84 4.62 5.35
N LEU A 107 -4.78 5.13 4.13
CA LEU A 107 -3.56 5.37 3.36
C LEU A 107 -3.22 6.87 3.43
N THR A 108 -2.06 7.20 3.99
CA THR A 108 -1.50 8.54 3.87
C THR A 108 -0.86 8.71 2.51
N ASN A 109 -1.29 9.74 1.78
CA ASN A 109 -0.79 10.10 0.47
C ASN A 109 -0.12 11.47 0.54
N LEU A 110 0.94 11.63 -0.26
CA LEU A 110 1.65 12.89 -0.39
C LEU A 110 1.40 13.49 -1.78
N LEU A 111 0.96 14.74 -1.82
CA LEU A 111 0.85 15.53 -3.05
C LEU A 111 1.99 16.54 -3.11
N ILE A 112 2.74 16.51 -4.19
CA ILE A 112 3.93 17.34 -4.37
C ILE A 112 3.82 18.05 -5.72
N SER A 113 3.94 19.38 -5.72
CA SER A 113 4.03 20.20 -6.94
C SER A 113 5.33 20.98 -6.94
N LEU A 114 6.11 20.83 -8.00
CA LEU A 114 7.44 21.42 -8.15
C LEU A 114 7.54 22.21 -9.45
N THR A 115 8.27 23.31 -9.42
CA THR A 115 8.67 24.07 -10.63
C THR A 115 10.18 24.02 -10.75
N LYS A 116 10.70 23.72 -11.94
CA LYS A 116 12.14 23.80 -12.17
C LYS A 116 12.61 25.25 -11.99
N LYS A 117 13.71 25.45 -11.27
CA LYS A 117 14.36 26.76 -11.14
C LYS A 117 14.92 27.26 -12.47
#